data_AF-A0A7W9JCH2-F1
#
_entry.id   AF-A0A7W9JCH2-F1
#
_cell.length_a   1.000
_cell.length_b   1.000
_cell.length_c   1.000
_cell.angle_alpha   90.00
_cell.angle_beta   90.00
_cell.angle_gamma   90.00
#
_symmetry.space_group_name_H-M   'P 1'
#
loop_
_entity.id
_entity.type
_entity.pdbx_description
1 polymer ?
#
loop_
_entity_poly.entity_id
_entity_poly.type
_entity_poly.pdbx_seq_one_letter_code
_entity_poly.pdbx_strand_id
1 'polypeptide(L)'
;MFRRTGALAVAGAVVFGALAVVAGNQAEADPGPDVKSVAQRNGLSEQKVRETLADTTSRLDATGRLFFREPSLTPEQKAEPASPRWAKASVAAAEGPAFELHSKAGANRVIYLDFDGHSITGTAWNADKGIDPVDVTPYDTDGNPAVFSTAEQDVVHEVWARVAEDYAAFDVDVTTQEPPQDAINRSDASDEQYGTRVLIDPDTWYQSGCGCGGVAYIGVYDAASQHDYYQPALVFTKGVGTGAKNLAEAASHEAGHNVGLGHDGTASVGYYEGHGAWAPIMGVGYYRAISQWSKGEYAGANNTEDDYAVITSHGLPLRPDDHADTTENASPLTIGTPAPGVVTTETDTDVFRVDITTAGTYTATTTPAPTGANLDLQLDLLDATGTLLTSANPASGQSNAGTPTGLDATVSTQLQPGTYYLRLDNVGNADPTTGYSTYGSRGAYTITINPT
;
A
#
# COMPACT_ATOMS: atom_id res chain seq x y z
N MET A 1 33.17 -62.85 4.31
CA MET A 1 32.56 -64.13 4.72
C MET A 1 31.18 -63.80 5.29
N PHE A 2 30.13 -64.05 4.52
CA PHE A 2 28.72 -63.75 4.85
C PHE A 2 28.19 -64.72 5.92
N ARG A 3 27.32 -64.24 6.82
CA ARG A 3 26.35 -65.09 7.52
C ARG A 3 24.95 -64.48 7.44
N ARG A 4 24.06 -65.21 6.78
CA ARG A 4 22.60 -65.16 6.90
C ARG A 4 22.14 -66.19 7.92
N THR A 5 21.07 -65.88 8.63
CA THR A 5 20.09 -66.78 9.27
C THR A 5 18.83 -65.93 9.44
N GLY A 6 17.63 -66.24 8.94
CA GLY A 6 17.00 -67.54 8.72
C GLY A 6 15.83 -67.66 9.71
N ALA A 7 14.61 -67.36 9.27
CA ALA A 7 13.38 -67.29 10.05
C ALA A 7 12.81 -68.67 10.45
N LEU A 8 11.97 -68.71 11.49
CA LEU A 8 10.97 -69.75 11.70
C LEU A 8 9.71 -69.18 12.37
N ALA A 9 8.55 -69.57 11.83
CA ALA A 9 7.21 -69.18 12.26
C ALA A 9 6.61 -70.18 13.26
N VAL A 10 5.67 -69.74 14.11
CA VAL A 10 4.61 -70.60 14.68
C VAL A 10 3.30 -69.81 14.73
N ALA A 11 2.25 -70.48 14.27
CA ALA A 11 0.88 -70.01 14.12
C ALA A 11 0.06 -70.13 15.42
N GLY A 12 -1.00 -69.32 15.52
CA GLY A 12 -2.11 -69.50 16.45
C GLY A 12 -3.33 -68.74 15.95
N ALA A 13 -4.30 -69.46 15.39
CA ALA A 13 -5.59 -68.93 14.95
C ALA A 13 -6.69 -69.40 15.91
N VAL A 14 -7.59 -68.48 16.30
CA VAL A 14 -8.96 -68.81 16.74
C VAL A 14 -9.90 -67.76 16.12
N VAL A 15 -10.91 -68.27 15.42
CA VAL A 15 -12.01 -67.55 14.77
C VAL A 15 -13.25 -67.66 15.67
N PHE A 16 -14.09 -66.61 15.75
CA PHE A 16 -15.53 -66.63 15.45
C PHE A 16 -16.23 -65.37 15.97
N GLY A 17 -17.16 -64.82 15.15
CA GLY A 17 -18.34 -64.11 15.64
C GLY A 17 -18.49 -62.67 15.19
N ALA A 18 -19.17 -62.47 14.06
CA ALA A 18 -19.73 -61.18 13.68
C ALA A 18 -20.80 -60.72 14.69
N LEU A 19 -20.74 -59.45 15.09
CA LEU A 19 -21.91 -58.67 15.47
C LEU A 19 -21.71 -57.25 14.93
N ALA A 20 -22.46 -56.92 13.89
CA ALA A 20 -22.61 -55.55 13.43
C ALA A 20 -23.42 -54.78 14.47
N VAL A 21 -22.83 -53.73 15.04
CA VAL A 21 -23.59 -52.60 15.59
C VAL A 21 -23.19 -51.40 14.75
N VAL A 22 -24.11 -51.02 13.87
CA VAL A 22 -24.13 -49.75 13.19
C VAL A 22 -24.32 -48.66 14.25
N ALA A 23 -23.29 -47.86 14.46
CA ALA A 23 -23.41 -46.52 15.00
C ALA A 23 -22.53 -45.63 14.11
N GLY A 24 -23.07 -45.33 12.93
CA GLY A 24 -22.50 -44.31 12.06
C GLY A 24 -22.72 -42.95 12.69
N ASN A 25 -21.68 -42.39 13.31
CA ASN A 25 -21.48 -40.96 13.21
C ASN A 25 -20.74 -40.74 11.90
N GLN A 26 -21.51 -40.56 10.83
CA GLN A 26 -21.06 -39.69 9.76
C GLN A 26 -20.79 -38.35 10.47
N ALA A 27 -19.52 -38.02 10.70
CA ALA A 27 -19.17 -36.63 10.68
C ALA A 27 -19.51 -36.20 9.26
N GLU A 28 -20.70 -35.61 9.07
CA GLU A 28 -20.93 -34.79 7.89
C GLU A 28 -19.76 -33.82 7.89
N ALA A 29 -18.87 -33.99 6.91
CA ALA A 29 -17.88 -32.98 6.62
C ALA A 29 -18.70 -31.72 6.39
N ASP A 30 -18.58 -30.75 7.29
CA ASP A 30 -19.10 -29.41 7.06
C ASP A 30 -18.64 -29.02 5.64
N PRO A 31 -19.54 -28.84 4.67
CA PRO A 31 -19.18 -28.81 3.25
C PRO A 31 -18.33 -27.60 2.84
N GLY A 32 -17.82 -26.84 3.82
CA GLY A 32 -17.26 -25.52 3.64
C GLY A 32 -18.35 -24.52 3.28
N PRO A 33 -18.01 -23.23 3.24
CA PRO A 33 -18.93 -22.23 2.73
C PRO A 33 -19.33 -22.57 1.29
N ASP A 34 -20.62 -22.36 0.94
CA ASP A 34 -21.07 -22.44 -0.46
C ASP A 34 -20.36 -21.34 -1.26
N VAL A 35 -19.28 -21.73 -1.94
CA VAL A 35 -18.41 -20.85 -2.73
C VAL A 35 -19.21 -20.00 -3.71
N LYS A 36 -20.31 -20.54 -4.27
CA LYS A 36 -21.15 -19.79 -5.20
C LYS A 36 -21.87 -18.64 -4.50
N SER A 37 -22.44 -18.88 -3.33
CA SER A 37 -23.08 -17.84 -2.52
C SER A 37 -22.09 -16.77 -2.06
N VAL A 38 -20.88 -17.17 -1.66
CA VAL A 38 -19.81 -16.26 -1.25
C VAL A 38 -19.33 -15.41 -2.43
N ALA A 39 -19.15 -16.02 -3.60
CA ALA A 39 -18.79 -15.33 -4.83
C ALA A 39 -19.82 -14.24 -5.18
N GLN A 40 -21.11 -14.59 -5.16
CA GLN A 40 -22.19 -13.63 -5.39
C GLN A 40 -22.22 -12.50 -4.36
N ARG A 41 -22.01 -12.83 -3.07
CA ARG A 41 -22.02 -11.85 -1.98
C ARG A 41 -20.88 -10.83 -2.11
N ASN A 42 -19.71 -11.26 -2.59
CA ASN A 42 -18.52 -10.41 -2.66
C ASN A 42 -18.27 -9.83 -4.07
N GLY A 43 -19.13 -10.12 -5.05
CA GLY A 43 -18.90 -9.66 -6.43
C GLY A 43 -17.69 -10.32 -7.11
N LEU A 44 -17.23 -11.47 -6.61
CA LEU A 44 -16.04 -12.16 -7.09
C LEU A 44 -16.41 -13.38 -7.95
N SER A 45 -15.44 -13.88 -8.72
CA SER A 45 -15.57 -15.19 -9.36
C SER A 45 -15.42 -16.31 -8.31
N GLU A 46 -16.01 -17.49 -8.57
CA GLU A 46 -15.83 -18.65 -7.69
C GLU A 46 -14.35 -19.07 -7.58
N GLN A 47 -13.57 -18.87 -8.64
CA GLN A 47 -12.12 -19.11 -8.62
C GLN A 47 -11.43 -18.16 -7.66
N LYS A 48 -11.69 -16.85 -7.78
CA LYS A 48 -11.07 -15.85 -6.91
C LYS A 48 -11.43 -16.07 -5.44
N VAL A 49 -12.68 -16.45 -5.14
CA VAL A 49 -13.07 -16.84 -3.78
C VAL A 49 -12.25 -18.04 -3.28
N ARG A 50 -12.01 -19.06 -4.10
CA ARG A 50 -11.19 -20.22 -3.70
C ARG A 50 -9.74 -19.82 -3.44
N GLU A 51 -9.20 -18.92 -4.25
CA GLU A 51 -7.85 -18.37 -4.10
C GLU A 51 -7.76 -17.56 -2.81
N THR A 52 -8.68 -16.63 -2.56
CA THR A 52 -8.74 -15.84 -1.33
C THR A 52 -8.90 -16.74 -0.09
N LEU A 53 -9.80 -17.72 -0.12
CA LEU A 53 -10.03 -18.65 1.00
C LEU A 53 -8.87 -19.65 1.20
N ALA A 54 -7.94 -19.77 0.25
CA ALA A 54 -6.71 -20.53 0.45
C ALA A 54 -5.71 -19.76 1.34
N ASP A 55 -5.87 -18.44 1.44
CA ASP A 55 -5.13 -17.64 2.41
C ASP A 55 -5.63 -17.91 3.83
N THR A 56 -4.69 -18.30 4.70
CA THR A 56 -4.93 -18.59 6.12
C THR A 56 -5.33 -17.37 6.95
N THR A 57 -5.17 -16.15 6.45
CA THR A 57 -5.59 -14.91 7.12
C THR A 57 -6.95 -14.41 6.63
N SER A 58 -7.45 -14.92 5.50
CA SER A 58 -8.81 -14.64 5.02
C SER A 58 -9.88 -15.20 5.96
N ARG A 59 -10.97 -14.47 6.12
CA ARG A 59 -12.11 -14.86 6.96
C ARG A 59 -13.43 -14.57 6.23
N LEU A 60 -14.47 -15.27 6.66
CA LEU A 60 -15.85 -14.97 6.31
C LEU A 60 -16.58 -14.51 7.56
N ASP A 61 -17.33 -13.42 7.45
CA ASP A 61 -18.30 -13.05 8.48
C ASP A 61 -19.53 -13.99 8.43
N ALA A 62 -20.49 -13.77 9.34
CA ALA A 62 -21.72 -14.57 9.39
C ALA A 62 -22.62 -14.43 8.15
N THR A 63 -22.39 -13.42 7.30
CA THR A 63 -23.17 -13.16 6.06
C THR A 63 -22.49 -13.68 4.80
N GLY A 64 -21.24 -14.17 4.92
CA GLY A 64 -20.40 -14.63 3.83
C GLY A 64 -19.58 -13.52 3.16
N ARG A 65 -19.41 -12.35 3.79
CA ARG A 65 -18.50 -11.29 3.34
C ARG A 65 -17.06 -11.63 3.71
N LEU A 66 -16.17 -11.40 2.75
CA LEU A 66 -14.74 -11.64 2.90
C LEU A 66 -14.06 -10.44 3.58
N PHE A 67 -13.18 -10.76 4.51
CA PHE A 67 -12.27 -9.81 5.14
C PHE A 67 -10.95 -10.49 5.46
N PHE A 68 -9.90 -9.69 5.63
CA PHE A 68 -8.59 -10.16 6.05
C PHE A 68 -8.33 -9.85 7.52
N ARG A 69 -7.50 -10.68 8.14
CA ARG A 69 -7.05 -10.53 9.52
C ARG A 69 -5.56 -10.74 9.59
N GLU A 70 -4.86 -9.61 9.71
CA GLU A 70 -3.43 -9.56 9.51
C GLU A 70 -2.65 -10.08 10.72
N PRO A 71 -1.55 -10.83 10.53
CA PRO A 71 -0.75 -11.27 11.65
C PRO A 71 -0.15 -10.06 12.40
N SER A 72 0.02 -10.16 13.72
CA SER A 72 0.82 -9.17 14.44
C SER A 72 2.30 -9.31 14.13
N LEU A 73 3.00 -8.19 14.15
CA LEU A 73 4.45 -8.15 14.19
C LEU A 73 5.00 -8.71 15.51
N THR A 74 6.18 -9.33 15.45
CA THR A 74 6.93 -9.71 16.65
C THR A 74 7.42 -8.48 17.42
N PRO A 75 7.77 -8.61 18.72
CA PRO A 75 8.32 -7.50 19.49
C PRO A 75 9.56 -6.85 18.84
N GLU A 76 10.44 -7.64 18.22
CA GLU A 76 11.63 -7.15 17.52
C GLU A 76 11.25 -6.32 16.29
N GLN A 77 10.25 -6.77 15.54
CA GLN A 77 9.73 -6.10 14.35
C GLN A 77 9.01 -4.78 14.67
N LYS A 78 8.40 -4.69 15.86
CA LYS A 78 7.80 -3.44 16.38
C LYS A 78 8.85 -2.45 16.88
N ALA A 79 10.06 -2.91 17.17
CA ALA A 79 11.13 -2.11 17.73
C ALA A 79 11.96 -1.38 16.65
N GLU A 80 11.61 -1.50 15.36
CA GLU A 80 12.11 -0.62 14.31
C GLU A 80 11.99 0.83 14.78
N PRO A 81 13.03 1.67 14.57
CA PRO A 81 13.16 2.91 15.30
C PRO A 81 11.91 3.76 15.08
N ALA A 82 11.35 4.24 16.20
CA ALA A 82 10.35 5.30 16.18
C ALA A 82 10.79 6.37 15.18
N SER A 83 9.82 6.93 14.45
CA SER A 83 10.02 8.07 13.54
C SER A 83 11.13 8.96 14.09
N PRO A 84 12.17 9.27 13.29
CA PRO A 84 13.35 9.93 13.81
C PRO A 84 12.94 11.13 14.66
N ARG A 85 13.31 11.13 15.96
CA ARG A 85 13.06 12.18 16.98
C ARG A 85 13.60 13.57 16.61
N TRP A 86 13.97 13.79 15.36
CA TRP A 86 14.71 14.91 14.83
C TRP A 86 14.20 15.38 13.47
N ALA A 87 12.93 15.15 13.10
CA ALA A 87 12.30 15.90 12.02
C ALA A 87 12.37 17.41 12.37
N LYS A 88 13.48 18.05 11.97
CA LYS A 88 13.77 19.48 12.20
C LYS A 88 13.18 20.36 11.10
N ALA A 89 12.60 19.74 10.09
CA ALA A 89 11.89 20.38 8.99
C ALA A 89 10.56 19.65 8.81
N SER A 90 9.49 20.40 8.54
CA SER A 90 8.24 19.82 8.04
C SER A 90 8.55 19.00 6.79
N VAL A 91 7.89 17.85 6.63
CA VAL A 91 7.91 17.13 5.36
C VAL A 91 7.31 18.09 4.34
N ALA A 92 8.00 18.39 3.23
CA ALA A 92 7.54 19.41 2.28
C ALA A 92 6.17 19.09 1.67
N ALA A 93 5.76 17.81 1.68
CA ALA A 93 4.41 17.39 1.31
C ALA A 93 3.38 17.59 2.45
N ALA A 94 3.78 17.48 3.73
CA ALA A 94 2.90 17.64 4.88
C ALA A 94 2.79 19.12 5.28
N GLU A 95 1.97 19.88 4.56
CA GLU A 95 1.65 21.25 4.91
C GLU A 95 0.38 21.31 5.77
N GLY A 96 0.50 21.77 7.02
CA GLY A 96 -0.64 21.97 7.93
C GLY A 96 -0.41 21.34 9.32
N PRO A 97 -1.25 21.67 10.31
CA PRO A 97 -1.37 20.88 11.54
C PRO A 97 -1.58 19.38 11.21
N ALA A 98 -1.17 18.48 12.10
CA ALA A 98 -1.26 17.02 11.87
C ALA A 98 -2.66 16.49 11.49
N PHE A 99 -3.71 17.27 11.68
CA PHE A 99 -5.11 16.95 11.39
C PHE A 99 -5.72 17.85 10.31
N GLU A 100 -4.89 18.47 9.47
CA GLU A 100 -5.30 19.33 8.36
C GLU A 100 -4.53 18.99 7.07
N LEU A 101 -3.95 17.77 6.99
CA LEU A 101 -3.16 17.34 5.84
C LEU A 101 -4.06 16.79 4.73
N HIS A 102 -3.76 17.12 3.48
CA HIS A 102 -4.48 16.67 2.30
C HIS A 102 -3.53 16.44 1.13
N SER A 103 -3.58 15.27 0.50
CA SER A 103 -2.75 15.00 -0.69
C SER A 103 -3.38 15.57 -1.96
N LYS A 104 -4.71 15.70 -1.98
CA LYS A 104 -5.47 16.23 -3.11
C LYS A 104 -6.81 16.78 -2.64
N ALA A 105 -6.78 17.86 -1.84
CA ALA A 105 -7.98 18.51 -1.34
C ALA A 105 -9.02 18.77 -2.46
N GLY A 106 -10.25 18.31 -2.24
CA GLY A 106 -11.36 18.44 -3.19
C GLY A 106 -11.48 17.30 -4.21
N ALA A 107 -10.68 16.23 -4.10
CA ALA A 107 -10.93 15.00 -4.83
C ALA A 107 -12.30 14.41 -4.44
N ASN A 108 -12.92 13.72 -5.39
CA ASN A 108 -14.19 13.02 -5.17
C ASN A 108 -14.01 11.69 -4.41
N ARG A 109 -12.76 11.32 -4.11
CA ARG A 109 -12.39 10.10 -3.40
C ARG A 109 -11.57 10.45 -2.18
N VAL A 110 -11.82 9.76 -1.07
CA VAL A 110 -11.10 10.02 0.19
C VAL A 110 -10.53 8.71 0.77
N ILE A 111 -9.33 8.81 1.33
CA ILE A 111 -8.79 7.86 2.31
C ILE A 111 -8.48 8.69 3.55
N TYR A 112 -9.32 8.55 4.57
CA TYR A 112 -9.15 9.27 5.84
C TYR A 112 -8.35 8.41 6.81
N LEU A 113 -7.18 8.90 7.19
CA LEU A 113 -6.33 8.33 8.22
C LEU A 113 -6.74 8.90 9.57
N ASP A 114 -7.51 8.13 10.31
CA ASP A 114 -8.10 8.53 11.58
C ASP A 114 -7.16 8.17 12.73
N PHE A 115 -6.55 9.20 13.31
CA PHE A 115 -5.69 9.11 14.48
C PHE A 115 -6.35 9.67 15.74
N ASP A 116 -7.39 10.50 15.62
CA ASP A 116 -8.05 11.20 16.72
C ASP A 116 -9.18 10.40 17.37
N GLY A 117 -9.40 9.17 16.90
CA GLY A 117 -10.28 8.20 17.53
C GLY A 117 -11.70 8.28 16.98
N HIS A 118 -12.48 7.23 17.22
CA HIS A 118 -13.78 7.08 16.60
C HIS A 118 -14.74 6.23 17.44
N SER A 119 -16.03 6.56 17.39
CA SER A 119 -17.08 5.71 17.93
C SER A 119 -17.58 4.77 16.83
N ILE A 120 -17.09 3.53 16.83
CA ILE A 120 -17.55 2.49 15.91
C ILE A 120 -18.92 2.01 16.38
N THR A 121 -19.95 2.29 15.59
CA THR A 121 -21.34 1.93 15.89
C THR A 121 -22.09 1.42 14.67
N GLY A 122 -22.98 0.45 14.86
CA GLY A 122 -23.83 -0.08 13.79
C GLY A 122 -23.09 -0.78 12.65
N THR A 123 -21.83 -1.19 12.84
CA THR A 123 -20.99 -1.82 11.79
C THR A 123 -21.00 -3.35 11.88
N ALA A 124 -20.47 -4.00 10.84
CA ALA A 124 -20.21 -5.44 10.83
C ALA A 124 -19.24 -5.85 11.95
N TRP A 125 -18.30 -4.99 12.33
CA TRP A 125 -17.38 -5.25 13.44
C TRP A 125 -18.09 -5.30 14.79
N ASN A 126 -19.06 -4.41 15.02
CA ASN A 126 -19.91 -4.44 16.20
C ASN A 126 -20.75 -5.72 16.25
N ALA A 127 -21.34 -6.10 15.10
CA ALA A 127 -22.15 -7.31 14.98
C ALA A 127 -21.34 -8.59 15.27
N ASP A 128 -20.08 -8.67 14.81
CA ASP A 128 -19.17 -9.79 15.10
C ASP A 128 -18.87 -9.92 16.60
N LYS A 129 -18.63 -8.80 17.30
CA LYS A 129 -18.30 -8.82 18.74
C LYS A 129 -19.51 -8.79 19.67
N GLY A 130 -20.69 -8.42 19.16
CA GLY A 130 -21.90 -8.22 19.98
C GLY A 130 -21.78 -7.02 20.94
N ILE A 131 -20.97 -6.02 20.59
CA ILE A 131 -20.74 -4.80 21.38
C ILE A 131 -20.93 -3.58 20.48
N ASP A 132 -21.82 -2.67 20.89
CA ASP A 132 -22.17 -1.45 20.16
C ASP A 132 -22.68 -0.37 21.15
N PRO A 133 -22.10 0.84 21.18
CA PRO A 133 -20.93 1.30 20.43
C PRO A 133 -19.61 0.82 21.04
N VAL A 134 -18.52 1.02 20.30
CA VAL A 134 -17.15 0.95 20.80
C VAL A 134 -16.46 2.28 20.55
N ASP A 135 -16.04 2.95 21.61
CA ASP A 135 -15.26 4.18 21.51
C ASP A 135 -13.77 3.83 21.47
N VAL A 136 -13.14 4.08 20.33
CA VAL A 136 -11.69 3.95 20.12
C VAL A 136 -11.04 5.27 20.49
N THR A 137 -9.99 5.19 21.31
CA THR A 137 -9.25 6.36 21.79
C THR A 137 -8.29 6.91 20.74
N PRO A 138 -7.91 8.20 20.84
CA PRO A 138 -6.87 8.79 20.01
C PRO A 138 -5.54 8.04 20.13
N TYR A 139 -4.77 8.03 19.04
CA TYR A 139 -3.40 7.54 19.01
C TYR A 139 -2.54 8.21 20.09
N ASP A 140 -1.86 7.39 20.88
CA ASP A 140 -1.13 7.81 22.07
C ASP A 140 0.14 6.95 22.28
N THR A 141 1.24 7.62 22.55
CA THR A 141 2.57 7.04 22.79
C THR A 141 3.20 7.52 24.09
N ASP A 142 2.65 8.56 24.72
CA ASP A 142 3.17 9.14 25.96
C ASP A 142 2.24 8.98 27.18
N GLY A 143 1.06 8.38 26.98
CA GLY A 143 0.08 8.11 28.02
C GLY A 143 -0.94 9.23 28.21
N ASN A 144 -1.03 10.18 27.27
CA ASN A 144 -1.93 11.33 27.32
C ASN A 144 -2.77 11.48 26.03
N PRO A 145 -3.82 10.66 25.86
CA PRO A 145 -4.65 10.69 24.66
C PRO A 145 -5.47 11.99 24.48
N ALA A 146 -5.45 12.92 25.44
CA ALA A 146 -6.15 14.18 25.33
C ALA A 146 -5.39 15.24 24.50
N VAL A 147 -4.09 15.04 24.25
CA VAL A 147 -3.23 16.00 23.56
C VAL A 147 -2.19 15.27 22.72
N PHE A 148 -2.15 15.54 21.42
CA PHE A 148 -1.07 15.07 20.55
C PHE A 148 0.23 15.83 20.81
N SER A 149 1.22 15.13 21.34
CA SER A 149 2.59 15.62 21.48
C SER A 149 3.21 15.90 20.11
N THR A 150 4.30 16.70 20.08
CA THR A 150 5.05 16.92 18.83
C THR A 150 5.54 15.60 18.23
N ALA A 151 5.95 14.63 19.05
CA ALA A 151 6.42 13.34 18.56
C ALA A 151 5.31 12.53 17.88
N GLU A 152 4.08 12.59 18.39
CA GLU A 152 2.93 11.94 17.73
C GLU A 152 2.53 12.67 16.47
N GLN A 153 2.56 14.00 16.46
CA GLN A 153 2.30 14.79 15.24
C GLN A 153 3.32 14.48 14.14
N ASP A 154 4.61 14.31 14.49
CA ASP A 154 5.64 13.88 13.54
C ASP A 154 5.33 12.49 12.95
N VAL A 155 4.82 11.55 13.76
CA VAL A 155 4.37 10.23 13.28
C VAL A 155 3.19 10.38 12.32
N VAL A 156 2.18 11.17 12.67
CA VAL A 156 1.00 11.40 11.82
C VAL A 156 1.41 12.00 10.47
N HIS A 157 2.30 12.99 10.48
CA HIS A 157 2.85 13.61 9.26
C HIS A 157 3.57 12.60 8.37
N GLU A 158 4.42 11.77 8.96
CA GLU A 158 5.18 10.76 8.22
C GLU A 158 4.27 9.64 7.68
N VAL A 159 3.30 9.17 8.46
CA VAL A 159 2.32 8.16 8.01
C VAL A 159 1.53 8.71 6.84
N TRP A 160 0.96 9.91 6.98
CA TRP A 160 0.22 10.56 5.91
C TRP A 160 1.06 10.71 4.64
N ALA A 161 2.31 11.15 4.74
CA ALA A 161 3.16 11.36 3.57
C ALA A 161 3.45 10.06 2.80
N ARG A 162 3.67 8.95 3.52
CA ARG A 162 3.90 7.63 2.92
C ARG A 162 2.64 7.09 2.23
N VAL A 163 1.50 7.12 2.92
CA VAL A 163 0.22 6.65 2.33
C VAL A 163 -0.21 7.55 1.16
N ALA A 164 0.00 8.87 1.26
CA ALA A 164 -0.26 9.79 0.16
C ALA A 164 0.58 9.47 -1.09
N GLU A 165 1.83 9.06 -0.91
CA GLU A 165 2.71 8.65 -2.00
C GLU A 165 2.32 7.28 -2.58
N ASP A 166 1.94 6.30 -1.75
CA ASP A 166 1.40 5.01 -2.21
C ASP A 166 0.19 5.18 -3.13
N TYR A 167 -0.68 6.13 -2.81
CA TYR A 167 -1.88 6.44 -3.59
C TYR A 167 -1.71 7.61 -4.58
N ALA A 168 -0.49 8.14 -4.77
CA ALA A 168 -0.27 9.36 -5.55
C ALA A 168 -0.71 9.27 -7.02
N ALA A 169 -0.69 8.07 -7.62
CA ALA A 169 -1.16 7.84 -8.98
C ALA A 169 -2.70 7.92 -9.13
N PHE A 170 -3.46 7.88 -8.04
CA PHE A 170 -4.92 7.88 -8.03
C PHE A 170 -5.50 9.27 -7.72
N ASP A 171 -6.67 9.55 -8.27
CA ASP A 171 -7.43 10.78 -8.02
C ASP A 171 -8.18 10.66 -6.68
N VAL A 172 -7.40 10.70 -5.60
CA VAL A 172 -7.86 10.51 -4.22
C VAL A 172 -7.18 11.50 -3.29
N ASP A 173 -7.94 11.98 -2.31
CA ASP A 173 -7.44 12.75 -1.19
C ASP A 173 -7.13 11.81 -0.02
N VAL A 174 -5.84 11.58 0.22
CA VAL A 174 -5.38 10.99 1.48
C VAL A 174 -5.31 12.13 2.48
N THR A 175 -6.07 12.02 3.57
CA THR A 175 -6.22 13.12 4.53
C THR A 175 -6.17 12.63 5.97
N THR A 176 -5.72 13.50 6.87
CA THR A 176 -5.83 13.34 8.33
C THR A 176 -6.86 14.29 8.94
N GLN A 177 -7.50 15.12 8.12
CA GLN A 177 -8.64 15.94 8.53
C GLN A 177 -9.91 15.09 8.41
N GLU A 178 -10.68 14.96 9.49
CA GLU A 178 -11.95 14.25 9.42
C GLU A 178 -12.88 14.90 8.38
N PRO A 179 -13.21 14.20 7.29
CA PRO A 179 -14.15 14.71 6.32
C PRO A 179 -15.59 14.52 6.84
N PRO A 180 -16.57 15.27 6.31
CA PRO A 180 -17.98 15.00 6.56
C PRO A 180 -18.36 13.54 6.26
N GLN A 181 -19.31 12.98 7.02
CA GLN A 181 -19.70 11.56 6.85
C GLN A 181 -20.21 11.24 5.43
N ASP A 182 -20.86 12.20 4.76
CA ASP A 182 -21.34 12.09 3.38
C ASP A 182 -20.23 12.24 2.32
N ALA A 183 -19.01 12.60 2.71
CA ALA A 183 -17.82 12.56 1.83
C ALA A 183 -17.04 11.23 1.94
N ILE A 184 -17.33 10.39 2.95
CA ILE A 184 -16.79 9.02 3.05
C ILE A 184 -17.87 8.00 2.69
N ASN A 185 -19.08 8.13 3.22
CA ASN A 185 -20.10 7.11 3.06
C ASN A 185 -20.75 7.16 1.68
N ARG A 186 -20.56 6.11 0.87
CA ARG A 186 -21.24 5.99 -0.42
C ARG A 186 -22.73 5.66 -0.22
N SER A 187 -23.59 6.62 -0.54
CA SER A 187 -25.04 6.48 -0.33
C SER A 187 -25.73 5.57 -1.36
N ASP A 188 -25.34 5.68 -2.63
CA ASP A 188 -25.77 4.80 -3.72
C ASP A 188 -24.81 4.82 -4.92
N ALA A 189 -25.18 4.17 -6.02
CA ALA A 189 -24.32 4.06 -7.21
C ALA A 189 -24.13 5.37 -7.99
N SER A 190 -25.04 6.35 -7.82
CA SER A 190 -24.93 7.68 -8.41
C SER A 190 -24.12 8.65 -7.54
N ASP A 191 -23.86 8.26 -6.30
CA ASP A 191 -22.96 8.98 -5.42
C ASP A 191 -21.52 8.86 -5.93
N GLU A 192 -20.98 10.01 -6.32
CA GLU A 192 -19.61 10.17 -6.78
C GLU A 192 -18.69 10.69 -5.67
N GLN A 193 -19.14 10.90 -4.44
CA GLN A 193 -18.28 11.37 -3.34
C GLN A 193 -18.29 10.35 -2.21
N TYR A 194 -17.19 9.60 -2.10
CA TYR A 194 -17.08 8.53 -1.11
C TYR A 194 -15.62 8.18 -0.85
N GLY A 195 -15.39 7.36 0.16
CA GLY A 195 -14.05 6.99 0.57
C GLY A 195 -14.02 5.89 1.59
N THR A 196 -12.88 5.76 2.26
CA THR A 196 -12.73 4.83 3.37
C THR A 196 -12.08 5.50 4.56
N ARG A 197 -12.44 5.04 5.76
CA ARG A 197 -11.74 5.37 7.00
C ARG A 197 -10.76 4.25 7.32
N VAL A 198 -9.49 4.61 7.52
CA VAL A 198 -8.45 3.76 8.10
C VAL A 198 -8.24 4.25 9.53
N LEU A 199 -8.79 3.51 10.49
CA LEU A 199 -8.72 3.86 11.91
C LEU A 199 -7.48 3.27 12.55
N ILE A 200 -6.63 4.15 13.10
CA ILE A 200 -5.46 3.80 13.89
C ILE A 200 -5.93 3.54 15.33
N ASP A 201 -6.07 2.27 15.68
CA ASP A 201 -6.67 1.81 16.93
C ASP A 201 -5.56 1.42 17.95
N PRO A 202 -5.35 2.22 19.02
CA PRO A 202 -4.40 1.88 20.09
C PRO A 202 -4.97 0.92 21.14
N ASP A 203 -6.27 0.63 21.08
CA ASP A 203 -7.01 -0.10 22.09
C ASP A 203 -6.91 -1.62 21.89
N THR A 204 -7.81 -2.36 22.56
CA THR A 204 -7.75 -3.83 22.63
C THR A 204 -9.05 -4.51 22.27
N TRP A 205 -10.11 -3.76 21.99
CA TRP A 205 -11.46 -4.31 21.92
C TRP A 205 -11.56 -5.42 20.86
N TYR A 206 -11.03 -5.17 19.65
CA TYR A 206 -10.92 -6.18 18.59
C TYR A 206 -9.58 -6.91 18.66
N GLN A 207 -8.49 -6.15 18.87
CA GLN A 207 -7.11 -6.64 18.84
C GLN A 207 -6.87 -7.79 19.82
N SER A 208 -7.42 -7.75 21.04
CA SER A 208 -7.19 -8.80 22.06
C SER A 208 -7.76 -10.17 21.68
N GLY A 209 -8.83 -10.20 20.87
CA GLY A 209 -9.43 -11.43 20.39
C GLY A 209 -8.68 -12.04 19.21
N CYS A 210 -7.98 -11.21 18.44
CA CYS A 210 -7.29 -11.64 17.22
C CYS A 210 -5.76 -11.72 17.34
N GLY A 211 -5.13 -10.96 18.24
CA GLY A 211 -3.68 -10.76 18.21
C GLY A 211 -3.19 -10.34 16.82
N CYS A 212 -3.93 -9.47 16.12
CA CYS A 212 -3.71 -9.10 14.73
C CYS A 212 -3.07 -7.72 14.56
N GLY A 213 -2.46 -7.49 13.40
CA GLY A 213 -1.89 -6.22 12.94
C GLY A 213 -2.97 -5.23 12.45
N GLY A 214 -3.97 -5.75 11.77
CA GLY A 214 -5.11 -5.02 11.27
C GLY A 214 -6.21 -5.95 10.74
N VAL A 215 -7.32 -5.36 10.33
CA VAL A 215 -8.43 -6.02 9.65
C VAL A 215 -9.12 -5.07 8.67
N ALA A 216 -9.53 -5.59 7.52
CA ALA A 216 -10.33 -4.86 6.54
C ALA A 216 -11.22 -5.79 5.72
N TYR A 217 -12.42 -5.32 5.40
CA TYR A 217 -13.30 -6.01 4.45
C TYR A 217 -12.80 -5.82 3.03
N ILE A 218 -12.97 -6.84 2.18
CA ILE A 218 -12.46 -6.79 0.81
C ILE A 218 -13.49 -6.19 -0.14
N GLY A 219 -13.07 -5.25 -0.99
CA GLY A 219 -13.90 -4.72 -2.08
C GLY A 219 -15.16 -4.03 -1.55
N VAL A 220 -14.99 -3.15 -0.58
CA VAL A 220 -16.07 -2.37 0.06
C VAL A 220 -15.98 -0.88 -0.22
N TYR A 221 -14.86 -0.40 -0.76
CA TYR A 221 -14.58 1.03 -1.02
C TYR A 221 -15.65 1.68 -1.91
N ASP A 222 -16.09 0.99 -2.95
CA ASP A 222 -17.13 1.48 -3.87
C ASP A 222 -18.48 0.78 -3.67
N ALA A 223 -18.71 0.14 -2.52
CA ALA A 223 -20.00 -0.50 -2.27
C ALA A 223 -21.15 0.52 -2.33
N ALA A 224 -22.07 0.34 -3.27
CA ALA A 224 -23.23 1.24 -3.43
C ALA A 224 -24.38 0.97 -2.43
N SER A 225 -24.17 0.07 -1.47
CA SER A 225 -25.15 -0.27 -0.43
C SER A 225 -24.42 -0.83 0.78
N GLN A 226 -24.86 -0.46 1.98
CA GLN A 226 -24.22 -0.85 3.24
C GLN A 226 -22.73 -0.48 3.29
N HIS A 227 -22.36 0.65 2.70
CA HIS A 227 -20.97 1.09 2.62
C HIS A 227 -20.40 1.33 4.03
N ASP A 228 -21.03 2.22 4.80
CA ASP A 228 -20.74 2.47 6.22
C ASP A 228 -20.70 1.20 7.08
N TYR A 229 -21.58 0.23 6.81
CA TYR A 229 -21.66 -1.01 7.59
C TYR A 229 -20.36 -1.83 7.56
N TYR A 230 -19.60 -1.79 6.47
CA TYR A 230 -18.32 -2.53 6.35
C TYR A 230 -17.09 -1.65 6.59
N GLN A 231 -17.28 -0.45 7.13
CA GLN A 231 -16.21 0.44 7.58
C GLN A 231 -15.99 0.29 9.10
N PRO A 232 -14.85 0.76 9.65
CA PRO A 232 -13.63 1.18 8.96
C PRO A 232 -12.70 0.00 8.63
N ALA A 233 -11.63 0.25 7.87
CA ALA A 233 -10.40 -0.55 7.96
C ALA A 233 -9.69 -0.21 9.29
N LEU A 234 -9.13 -1.21 9.97
CA LEU A 234 -8.54 -1.06 11.29
C LEU A 234 -7.06 -1.43 11.28
N VAL A 235 -6.22 -0.53 11.78
CA VAL A 235 -4.79 -0.78 12.02
C VAL A 235 -4.53 -0.71 13.51
N PHE A 236 -4.03 -1.80 14.10
CA PHE A 236 -3.84 -1.89 15.55
C PHE A 236 -2.41 -1.57 15.96
N THR A 237 -2.19 -0.53 16.75
CA THR A 237 -0.82 -0.16 17.20
C THR A 237 -0.20 -1.25 18.08
N LYS A 238 -1.00 -2.04 18.80
CA LYS A 238 -0.52 -3.22 19.54
C LYS A 238 -0.05 -4.35 18.63
N GLY A 239 -0.57 -4.39 17.41
CA GLY A 239 -0.27 -5.38 16.38
C GLY A 239 0.95 -5.01 15.54
N VAL A 240 1.07 -3.74 15.13
CA VAL A 240 2.14 -3.26 14.22
C VAL A 240 3.17 -2.33 14.87
N GLY A 241 2.93 -1.88 16.10
CA GLY A 241 3.74 -0.87 16.78
C GLY A 241 3.24 0.55 16.54
N THR A 242 4.01 1.52 17.01
CA THR A 242 3.68 2.96 16.98
C THR A 242 4.63 3.76 16.07
N GLY A 243 5.49 3.09 15.30
CA GLY A 243 6.39 3.76 14.36
C GLY A 243 5.68 4.10 13.04
N ALA A 244 5.99 5.25 12.44
CA ALA A 244 5.31 5.70 11.22
C ALA A 244 5.45 4.74 10.04
N LYS A 245 6.64 4.14 9.82
CA LYS A 245 6.82 3.16 8.73
C LYS A 245 5.83 2.00 8.88
N ASN A 246 5.74 1.38 10.05
CA ASN A 246 4.84 0.24 10.25
C ASN A 246 3.36 0.64 10.15
N LEU A 247 3.00 1.80 10.70
CA LEU A 247 1.63 2.31 10.59
C LEU A 247 1.25 2.64 9.15
N ALA A 248 2.16 3.24 8.38
CA ALA A 248 1.92 3.56 6.97
C ALA A 248 1.75 2.31 6.11
N GLU A 249 2.67 1.35 6.22
CA GLU A 249 2.57 0.07 5.48
C GLU A 249 1.25 -0.63 5.79
N ALA A 250 0.86 -0.71 7.07
CA ALA A 250 -0.41 -1.30 7.47
C ALA A 250 -1.60 -0.48 6.95
N ALA A 251 -1.58 0.84 7.05
CA ALA A 251 -2.67 1.70 6.60
C ALA A 251 -2.91 1.57 5.09
N SER A 252 -1.84 1.61 4.27
CA SER A 252 -1.94 1.43 2.82
C SER A 252 -2.47 0.05 2.46
N HIS A 253 -2.02 -1.00 3.19
CA HIS A 253 -2.44 -2.38 3.00
C HIS A 253 -3.91 -2.62 3.33
N GLU A 254 -4.38 -2.14 4.50
CA GLU A 254 -5.79 -2.30 4.90
C GLU A 254 -6.74 -1.49 4.01
N ALA A 255 -6.33 -0.28 3.59
CA ALA A 255 -7.05 0.46 2.56
C ALA A 255 -7.05 -0.30 1.21
N GLY A 256 -5.95 -0.99 0.88
CA GLY A 256 -5.78 -1.84 -0.29
C GLY A 256 -6.83 -2.97 -0.35
N HIS A 257 -7.13 -3.60 0.78
CA HIS A 257 -8.22 -4.56 0.87
C HIS A 257 -9.59 -3.94 0.57
N ASN A 258 -9.88 -2.75 1.11
CA ASN A 258 -11.15 -2.07 0.82
C ASN A 258 -11.34 -1.83 -0.68
N VAL A 259 -10.25 -1.61 -1.43
CA VAL A 259 -10.25 -1.48 -2.91
C VAL A 259 -10.01 -2.81 -3.65
N GLY A 260 -10.20 -3.94 -2.98
CA GLY A 260 -10.36 -5.25 -3.58
C GLY A 260 -9.10 -6.11 -3.68
N LEU A 261 -7.96 -5.65 -3.17
CA LEU A 261 -6.68 -6.35 -3.30
C LEU A 261 -6.56 -7.54 -2.34
N GLY A 262 -5.97 -8.63 -2.85
CA GLY A 262 -5.50 -9.77 -2.06
C GLY A 262 -4.04 -9.63 -1.65
N HIS A 263 -3.55 -10.58 -0.85
CA HIS A 263 -2.15 -10.60 -0.43
C HIS A 263 -1.18 -11.01 -1.54
N ASP A 264 -0.02 -10.37 -1.51
CA ASP A 264 1.15 -10.73 -2.30
C ASP A 264 2.06 -11.65 -1.49
N GLY A 265 1.97 -12.94 -1.79
CA GLY A 265 2.75 -13.99 -1.15
C GLY A 265 3.56 -14.82 -2.14
N THR A 266 3.92 -16.03 -1.70
CA THR A 266 4.52 -17.06 -2.55
C THR A 266 3.84 -18.40 -2.30
N ALA A 267 4.28 -19.45 -2.99
CA ALA A 267 3.82 -20.80 -2.70
C ALA A 267 4.05 -21.27 -1.24
N SER A 268 4.98 -20.64 -0.51
CA SER A 268 5.38 -21.06 0.85
C SER A 268 5.12 -20.04 1.96
N VAL A 269 4.86 -18.78 1.63
CA VAL A 269 4.55 -17.73 2.61
C VAL A 269 3.35 -16.93 2.14
N GLY A 270 2.43 -16.61 3.06
CA GLY A 270 1.23 -15.80 2.74
C GLY A 270 1.58 -14.35 2.39
N TYR A 271 2.70 -13.85 2.93
CA TYR A 271 3.17 -12.49 2.72
C TYR A 271 4.61 -12.52 2.23
N TYR A 272 4.88 -11.84 1.13
CA TYR A 272 6.21 -11.69 0.59
C TYR A 272 6.92 -10.49 1.23
N GLU A 273 8.04 -10.74 1.89
CA GLU A 273 8.86 -9.70 2.57
C GLU A 273 9.72 -8.87 1.60
N GLY A 274 9.51 -9.03 0.30
CA GLY A 274 10.30 -8.39 -0.73
C GLY A 274 11.74 -8.88 -0.80
N HIS A 275 12.56 -8.16 -1.57
CA HIS A 275 13.96 -8.46 -1.81
C HIS A 275 14.71 -7.17 -2.17
N GLY A 276 16.03 -7.15 -1.96
CA GLY A 276 16.81 -5.93 -2.15
C GLY A 276 16.25 -4.78 -1.30
N ALA A 277 15.89 -3.67 -1.96
CA ALA A 277 15.27 -2.51 -1.32
C ALA A 277 13.74 -2.44 -1.50
N TRP A 278 13.14 -3.43 -2.15
CA TRP A 278 11.77 -3.40 -2.64
C TRP A 278 10.88 -4.48 -1.99
N ALA A 279 9.61 -4.16 -1.75
CA ALA A 279 8.54 -5.09 -1.41
C ALA A 279 7.19 -4.66 -2.03
N PRO A 280 6.24 -5.59 -2.25
CA PRO A 280 4.87 -5.23 -2.60
C PRO A 280 4.11 -4.72 -1.37
N ILE A 281 3.25 -3.70 -1.55
CA ILE A 281 2.39 -3.15 -0.47
C ILE A 281 1.47 -4.22 0.13
N MET A 282 0.89 -5.08 -0.73
CA MET A 282 0.04 -6.20 -0.30
C MET A 282 0.84 -7.40 0.26
N GLY A 283 2.16 -7.28 0.36
CA GLY A 283 3.03 -8.22 1.07
C GLY A 283 3.46 -7.68 2.42
N VAL A 284 4.77 -7.69 2.70
CA VAL A 284 5.36 -7.15 3.94
C VAL A 284 6.48 -6.16 3.60
N GLY A 285 6.15 -4.87 3.56
CA GLY A 285 7.08 -3.77 3.24
C GLY A 285 7.85 -3.17 4.43
N TYR A 286 7.64 -3.67 5.66
CA TYR A 286 8.23 -3.08 6.89
C TYR A 286 9.75 -2.93 6.88
N TYR A 287 10.48 -3.75 6.10
CA TYR A 287 11.95 -3.79 6.07
C TYR A 287 12.56 -3.30 4.74
N ARG A 288 11.71 -2.75 3.87
CA ARG A 288 12.07 -2.32 2.52
C ARG A 288 11.69 -0.86 2.36
N ALA A 289 12.65 -0.08 1.89
CA ALA A 289 12.46 1.36 1.80
C ALA A 289 11.58 1.77 0.62
N ILE A 290 11.47 0.91 -0.38
CA ILE A 290 10.60 1.06 -1.54
C ILE A 290 9.47 0.03 -1.40
N SER A 291 8.23 0.49 -1.31
CA SER A 291 7.04 -0.35 -1.23
C SER A 291 6.08 0.08 -2.34
N GLN A 292 5.76 -0.82 -3.27
CA GLN A 292 4.96 -0.44 -4.45
C GLN A 292 3.77 -1.38 -4.64
N TRP A 293 2.77 -0.90 -5.39
CA TRP A 293 1.77 -1.78 -5.99
C TRP A 293 2.42 -2.76 -6.97
N SER A 294 1.84 -3.94 -7.09
CA SER A 294 2.44 -5.10 -7.74
C SER A 294 1.54 -5.70 -8.82
N LYS A 295 2.16 -6.46 -9.72
CA LYS A 295 1.46 -7.39 -10.62
C LYS A 295 1.98 -8.82 -10.54
N GLY A 296 2.63 -9.17 -9.43
CA GLY A 296 3.18 -10.49 -9.20
C GLY A 296 4.40 -10.84 -10.05
N GLU A 297 5.23 -9.84 -10.40
CA GLU A 297 6.42 -10.06 -11.26
C GLU A 297 7.61 -10.65 -10.50
N TYR A 298 7.57 -10.64 -9.17
CA TYR A 298 8.63 -11.16 -8.33
C TYR A 298 8.66 -12.69 -8.34
N ALA A 299 9.84 -13.25 -8.03
CA ALA A 299 10.07 -14.67 -8.09
C ALA A 299 9.12 -15.45 -7.16
N GLY A 300 8.28 -16.31 -7.75
CA GLY A 300 7.41 -17.21 -7.02
C GLY A 300 6.12 -16.59 -6.49
N ALA A 301 5.72 -15.42 -7.01
CA ALA A 301 4.42 -14.80 -6.71
C ALA A 301 3.27 -15.81 -6.86
N ASN A 302 2.40 -15.85 -5.85
CA ASN A 302 1.18 -16.67 -5.84
C ASN A 302 -0.07 -15.85 -6.18
N ASN A 303 0.06 -14.53 -6.21
CA ASN A 303 -0.93 -13.56 -6.64
C ASN A 303 -0.37 -12.79 -7.85
N THR A 304 -1.21 -12.58 -8.86
CA THR A 304 -0.85 -11.85 -10.09
C THR A 304 -1.97 -10.88 -10.46
N GLU A 305 -2.62 -10.31 -9.45
CA GLU A 305 -3.53 -9.18 -9.63
C GLU A 305 -2.77 -8.03 -10.28
N ASP A 306 -3.39 -7.34 -11.25
CA ASP A 306 -2.92 -6.02 -11.64
C ASP A 306 -3.51 -5.04 -10.63
N ASP A 307 -2.76 -4.74 -9.57
CA ASP A 307 -3.20 -3.87 -8.48
C ASP A 307 -3.78 -2.54 -8.97
N TYR A 308 -3.16 -1.86 -9.94
CA TYR A 308 -3.71 -0.60 -10.46
C TYR A 308 -5.06 -0.81 -11.16
N ALA A 309 -5.21 -1.90 -11.92
CA ALA A 309 -6.49 -2.25 -12.54
C ALA A 309 -7.55 -2.64 -11.50
N VAL A 310 -7.17 -3.36 -10.44
CA VAL A 310 -8.10 -3.75 -9.37
C VAL A 310 -8.56 -2.51 -8.59
N ILE A 311 -7.64 -1.64 -8.17
CA ILE A 311 -7.94 -0.39 -7.46
C ILE A 311 -8.88 0.49 -8.29
N THR A 312 -8.60 0.67 -9.59
CA THR A 312 -9.46 1.46 -10.49
C THR A 312 -10.84 0.83 -10.69
N SER A 313 -10.93 -0.50 -10.72
CA SER A 313 -12.22 -1.19 -10.82
C SER A 313 -13.07 -1.10 -9.55
N HIS A 314 -12.47 -0.78 -8.39
CA HIS A 314 -13.14 -0.55 -7.11
C HIS A 314 -13.24 0.94 -6.77
N GLY A 315 -13.38 1.78 -7.80
CA GLY A 315 -13.82 3.15 -7.62
C GLY A 315 -12.73 4.17 -7.29
N LEU A 316 -11.44 3.82 -7.35
CA LEU A 316 -10.33 4.77 -7.25
C LEU A 316 -9.69 5.01 -8.64
N PRO A 317 -10.15 6.01 -9.42
CA PRO A 317 -9.60 6.25 -10.75
C PRO A 317 -8.15 6.76 -10.69
N LEU A 318 -7.39 6.52 -11.76
CA LEU A 318 -6.08 7.16 -11.94
C LEU A 318 -6.25 8.67 -12.17
N ARG A 319 -5.22 9.43 -11.78
CA ARG A 319 -5.15 10.86 -12.12
C ARG A 319 -4.94 11.02 -13.64
N PRO A 320 -5.43 12.11 -14.23
CA PRO A 320 -4.98 12.52 -15.55
C PRO A 320 -3.47 12.85 -15.52
N ASP A 321 -2.80 12.56 -16.64
CA ASP A 321 -1.44 13.05 -16.93
C ASP A 321 -1.37 14.58 -16.77
N ASP A 322 -0.33 15.06 -16.10
CA ASP A 322 -0.13 16.46 -15.73
C ASP A 322 0.90 17.19 -16.61
N HIS A 323 1.72 16.46 -17.36
CA HIS A 323 2.64 17.03 -18.33
C HIS A 323 2.44 16.39 -19.71
N ALA A 324 3.48 16.33 -20.53
CA ALA A 324 3.34 15.88 -21.91
C ALA A 324 4.55 15.05 -22.31
N ASP A 325 4.30 13.93 -22.97
CA ASP A 325 5.28 12.91 -23.38
C ASP A 325 6.27 13.33 -24.46
N THR A 326 6.13 14.53 -25.03
CA THR A 326 6.86 14.91 -26.25
C THR A 326 7.44 16.31 -26.21
N THR A 327 8.55 16.50 -26.93
CA THR A 327 9.20 17.81 -27.09
C THR A 327 8.34 18.84 -27.83
N GLU A 328 7.34 18.40 -28.61
CA GLU A 328 6.41 19.30 -29.32
C GLU A 328 5.48 20.04 -28.35
N ASN A 329 5.01 19.35 -27.31
CA ASN A 329 4.05 19.88 -26.33
C ASN A 329 4.65 20.04 -24.92
N ALA A 330 5.98 20.01 -24.80
CA ALA A 330 6.68 20.01 -23.53
C ALA A 330 6.28 21.18 -22.61
N SER A 331 6.10 20.87 -21.33
CA SER A 331 5.76 21.84 -20.29
C SER A 331 6.89 22.87 -20.10
N PRO A 332 6.60 24.18 -19.98
CA PRO A 332 7.65 25.17 -19.78
C PRO A 332 8.25 25.05 -18.38
N LEU A 333 9.58 24.92 -18.29
CA LEU A 333 10.32 24.96 -17.03
C LEU A 333 11.10 26.27 -16.89
N THR A 334 10.82 26.99 -15.81
CA THR A 334 11.52 28.25 -15.49
C THR A 334 12.78 27.95 -14.68
N ILE A 335 13.93 28.44 -15.15
CA ILE A 335 15.22 28.29 -14.45
C ILE A 335 15.10 28.82 -13.02
N GLY A 336 15.52 28.03 -12.04
CA GLY A 336 15.46 28.35 -10.61
C GLY A 336 14.10 28.19 -9.96
N THR A 337 13.07 27.75 -10.69
CA THR A 337 11.74 27.46 -10.15
C THR A 337 11.47 25.96 -10.22
N PRO A 338 11.21 25.29 -9.08
CA PRO A 338 10.75 23.91 -9.08
C PRO A 338 9.40 23.75 -9.77
N ALA A 339 9.24 22.69 -10.54
CA ALA A 339 7.96 22.25 -11.10
C ALA A 339 7.62 20.86 -10.53
N PRO A 340 6.44 20.68 -9.90
CA PRO A 340 5.98 19.38 -9.45
C PRO A 340 5.39 18.60 -10.64
N GLY A 341 5.36 17.27 -10.53
CA GLY A 341 4.62 16.38 -11.43
C GLY A 341 4.33 15.03 -10.76
N VAL A 342 3.53 14.20 -11.41
CA VAL A 342 3.16 12.85 -10.93
C VAL A 342 3.16 11.86 -12.08
N VAL A 343 3.97 10.82 -11.97
CA VAL A 343 3.91 9.67 -12.89
C VAL A 343 2.77 8.75 -12.46
N THR A 344 1.79 8.55 -13.33
CA THR A 344 0.55 7.80 -13.07
C THR A 344 0.47 6.46 -13.80
N THR A 345 1.27 6.26 -14.86
CA THR A 345 1.30 5.01 -15.65
C THR A 345 2.71 4.56 -16.02
N GLU A 346 2.86 3.32 -16.52
CA GLU A 346 4.17 2.80 -16.99
C GLU A 346 4.72 3.51 -18.24
N THR A 347 3.88 4.25 -18.97
CA THR A 347 4.26 4.94 -20.21
C THR A 347 4.22 6.46 -20.05
N ASP A 348 4.06 6.92 -18.81
CA ASP A 348 3.96 8.32 -18.45
C ASP A 348 5.36 8.94 -18.44
N THR A 349 5.60 9.85 -19.39
CA THR A 349 6.89 10.47 -19.61
C THR A 349 6.69 11.98 -19.53
N ASP A 350 7.45 12.67 -18.69
CA ASP A 350 7.27 14.11 -18.56
C ASP A 350 8.38 14.89 -19.25
N VAL A 351 8.01 15.65 -20.28
CA VAL A 351 8.95 16.49 -21.02
C VAL A 351 8.77 17.96 -20.67
N PHE A 352 9.87 18.56 -20.21
CA PHE A 352 9.97 19.98 -19.90
C PHE A 352 10.85 20.72 -20.88
N ARG A 353 10.41 21.90 -21.34
CA ARG A 353 11.18 22.79 -22.21
C ARG A 353 11.85 23.88 -21.38
N VAL A 354 13.15 24.08 -21.58
CA VAL A 354 13.92 25.17 -20.95
C VAL A 354 14.64 26.01 -22.00
N ASP A 355 14.59 27.34 -21.85
CA ASP A 355 15.35 28.28 -22.68
C ASP A 355 16.57 28.82 -21.93
N ILE A 356 17.74 28.45 -22.42
CA ILE A 356 19.02 28.98 -21.94
C ILE A 356 19.30 30.29 -22.66
N THR A 357 19.53 31.37 -21.91
CA THR A 357 19.82 32.71 -22.47
C THR A 357 21.28 33.10 -22.32
N THR A 358 22.00 32.49 -21.39
CA THR A 358 23.41 32.78 -21.09
C THR A 358 24.19 31.48 -21.09
N ALA A 359 25.34 31.46 -21.77
CA ALA A 359 26.21 30.28 -21.76
C ALA A 359 26.72 30.01 -20.34
N GLY A 360 26.68 28.76 -19.89
CA GLY A 360 27.10 28.39 -18.54
C GLY A 360 26.89 26.91 -18.25
N THR A 361 27.33 26.47 -17.07
CA THR A 361 26.99 25.14 -16.56
C THR A 361 25.62 25.20 -15.92
N TYR A 362 24.74 24.30 -16.33
CA TYR A 362 23.43 24.12 -15.75
C TYR A 362 23.33 22.73 -15.15
N THR A 363 22.73 22.66 -13.97
CA THR A 363 22.44 21.41 -13.27
C THR A 363 20.92 21.28 -13.15
N ALA A 364 20.39 20.21 -13.72
CA ALA A 364 19.00 19.81 -13.57
C ALA A 364 18.91 18.63 -12.62
N THR A 365 17.92 18.68 -11.73
CA THR A 365 17.69 17.66 -10.69
C THR A 365 16.22 17.34 -10.64
N THR A 366 15.91 16.05 -10.66
CA THR A 366 14.60 15.49 -10.32
C THR A 366 14.69 14.86 -8.93
N THR A 367 13.72 15.18 -8.08
CA THR A 367 13.64 14.71 -6.69
C THR A 367 12.32 13.99 -6.51
N PRO A 368 12.30 12.73 -6.03
CA PRO A 368 11.06 12.03 -5.73
C PRO A 368 10.39 12.61 -4.47
N ALA A 369 9.25 12.06 -4.07
CA ALA A 369 8.63 12.39 -2.78
C ALA A 369 9.65 12.30 -1.63
N PRO A 370 9.72 13.29 -0.72
CA PRO A 370 10.77 13.34 0.31
C PRO A 370 10.67 12.20 1.34
N THR A 371 9.49 11.61 1.49
CA THR A 371 9.19 10.54 2.43
C THR A 371 8.37 9.48 1.70
N GLY A 372 8.76 8.21 1.80
CA GLY A 372 8.00 7.11 1.22
C GLY A 372 8.04 7.03 -0.31
N ALA A 373 9.04 7.65 -0.96
CA ALA A 373 9.17 7.64 -2.41
C ALA A 373 9.02 6.25 -3.04
N ASN A 374 8.08 6.17 -3.99
CA ASN A 374 7.83 4.96 -4.77
C ASN A 374 8.38 5.07 -6.18
N LEU A 375 8.44 6.30 -6.72
CA LEU A 375 8.94 6.58 -8.06
C LEU A 375 10.48 6.57 -8.10
N ASP A 376 11.01 5.76 -9.01
CA ASP A 376 12.42 5.74 -9.42
C ASP A 376 12.60 6.52 -10.72
N LEU A 377 13.45 7.55 -10.68
CA LEU A 377 13.53 8.58 -11.72
C LEU A 377 14.77 8.42 -12.61
N GLN A 378 14.54 8.48 -13.92
CA GLN A 378 15.57 8.79 -14.90
C GLN A 378 15.39 10.22 -15.41
N LEU A 379 16.50 10.94 -15.59
CA LEU A 379 16.51 12.28 -16.16
C LEU A 379 17.44 12.36 -17.38
N ASP A 380 16.85 12.69 -18.51
CA ASP A 380 17.51 12.92 -19.78
C ASP A 380 17.53 14.42 -20.12
N LEU A 381 18.68 14.93 -20.55
CA LEU A 381 18.81 16.24 -21.17
C LEU A 381 18.92 16.09 -22.68
N LEU A 382 18.02 16.72 -23.42
CA LEU A 382 17.94 16.68 -24.88
C LEU A 382 18.23 18.07 -25.48
N ASP A 383 18.78 18.09 -26.69
CA ASP A 383 18.94 19.32 -27.47
C ASP A 383 17.63 19.74 -28.17
N ALA A 384 17.68 20.86 -28.91
CA ALA A 384 16.53 21.41 -29.64
C ALA A 384 15.93 20.47 -30.71
N THR A 385 16.66 19.44 -31.13
CA THR A 385 16.19 18.42 -32.11
C THR A 385 15.63 17.18 -31.43
N GLY A 386 15.65 17.11 -30.09
CA GLY A 386 15.29 15.94 -29.32
C GLY A 386 16.42 14.91 -29.20
N THR A 387 17.65 15.26 -29.58
CA THR A 387 18.80 14.36 -29.45
C THR A 387 19.30 14.36 -28.01
N LEU A 388 19.52 13.16 -27.44
CA LEU A 388 20.05 12.99 -26.09
C LEU A 388 21.48 13.55 -25.97
N LEU A 389 21.67 14.47 -25.02
CA LEU A 389 22.98 15.03 -24.67
C LEU A 389 23.62 14.28 -23.50
N THR A 390 22.84 14.04 -22.45
CA THR A 390 23.27 13.28 -21.26
C THR A 390 22.06 12.72 -20.53
N SER A 391 22.29 11.69 -19.72
CA SER A 391 21.28 11.02 -18.91
C SER A 391 21.82 10.75 -17.49
N ALA A 392 20.92 10.64 -16.52
CA ALA A 392 21.21 10.13 -15.19
C ALA A 392 20.08 9.21 -14.72
N ASN A 393 20.47 8.05 -14.19
CA ASN A 393 19.63 7.08 -13.51
C ASN A 393 20.52 6.40 -12.45
N PRO A 394 20.61 6.97 -11.24
CA PRO A 394 21.36 6.38 -10.14
C PRO A 394 20.77 5.02 -9.77
N ALA A 395 21.61 4.06 -9.37
CA ALA A 395 21.11 2.76 -8.95
C ALA A 395 20.33 2.90 -7.64
N SER A 396 19.07 2.48 -7.65
CA SER A 396 18.24 2.53 -6.46
C SER A 396 18.67 1.52 -5.38
N GLY A 397 18.37 1.84 -4.13
CA GLY A 397 18.72 1.04 -2.96
C GLY A 397 18.08 1.58 -1.69
N GLN A 398 18.62 1.20 -0.54
CA GLN A 398 18.16 1.73 0.74
C GLN A 398 19.32 1.93 1.72
N SER A 399 19.21 2.97 2.55
CA SER A 399 20.13 3.20 3.68
C SER A 399 19.63 2.59 4.99
N ASN A 400 18.30 2.49 5.14
CA ASN A 400 17.58 1.80 6.19
C ASN A 400 16.16 1.45 5.68
N ALA A 401 15.36 0.72 6.47
CA ALA A 401 14.03 0.25 6.08
C ALA A 401 13.03 1.36 5.69
N GLY A 402 13.24 2.61 6.09
CA GLY A 402 12.36 3.73 5.80
C GLY A 402 12.94 4.77 4.83
N THR A 403 14.17 4.60 4.33
CA THR A 403 14.87 5.61 3.53
C THR A 403 15.51 5.00 2.27
N PRO A 404 14.87 5.16 1.10
CA PRO A 404 15.44 4.73 -0.16
C PRO A 404 16.60 5.64 -0.56
N THR A 405 17.44 5.18 -1.50
CA THR A 405 18.56 5.93 -2.06
C THR A 405 18.57 5.79 -3.56
N GLY A 406 19.00 6.82 -4.29
CA GLY A 406 19.18 6.72 -5.75
C GLY A 406 17.88 6.67 -6.54
N LEU A 407 16.79 7.20 -5.98
CA LEU A 407 15.52 7.41 -6.69
C LEU A 407 15.45 8.81 -7.34
N ASP A 408 16.40 9.69 -7.02
CA ASP A 408 16.60 11.00 -7.64
C ASP A 408 17.51 10.90 -8.86
N ALA A 409 17.49 11.88 -9.76
CA ALA A 409 18.43 11.97 -10.86
C ALA A 409 18.94 13.39 -11.06
N THR A 410 20.23 13.53 -11.38
CA THR A 410 20.87 14.83 -11.59
C THR A 410 21.79 14.79 -12.80
N VAL A 411 21.60 15.72 -13.74
CA VAL A 411 22.47 15.94 -14.89
C VAL A 411 23.08 17.34 -14.83
N SER A 412 24.35 17.47 -15.19
CA SER A 412 25.06 18.75 -15.22
C SER A 412 25.82 18.91 -16.54
N THR A 413 25.60 19.99 -17.26
CA THR A 413 26.15 20.19 -18.61
C THR A 413 26.40 21.66 -18.91
N GLN A 414 27.46 21.95 -19.68
CA GLN A 414 27.70 23.28 -20.21
C GLN A 414 26.78 23.55 -21.41
N LEU A 415 25.84 24.48 -21.26
CA LEU A 415 24.85 24.82 -22.28
C LEU A 415 25.16 26.17 -22.91
N GLN A 416 24.92 26.26 -24.22
CA GLN A 416 24.91 27.51 -24.96
C GLN A 416 23.49 28.08 -25.03
N PRO A 417 23.31 29.38 -25.31
CA PRO A 417 21.98 29.94 -25.51
C PRO A 417 21.19 29.16 -26.57
N GLY A 418 19.97 28.76 -26.23
CA GLY A 418 19.14 27.89 -27.04
C GLY A 418 18.06 27.17 -26.23
N THR A 419 17.21 26.43 -26.92
CA THR A 419 16.17 25.59 -26.32
C THR A 419 16.71 24.19 -26.07
N TYR A 420 16.40 23.65 -24.90
CA TYR A 420 16.69 22.29 -24.50
C TYR A 420 15.45 21.67 -23.87
N TYR A 421 15.46 20.35 -23.73
CA TYR A 421 14.39 19.62 -23.08
C TYR A 421 14.95 18.73 -21.98
N LEU A 422 14.23 18.64 -20.87
CA LEU A 422 14.44 17.64 -19.84
C LEU A 422 13.33 16.62 -19.99
N ARG A 423 13.68 15.36 -20.25
CA ARG A 423 12.72 14.25 -20.25
C ARG A 423 12.92 13.46 -18.97
N LEU A 424 11.84 13.26 -18.25
CA LEU A 424 11.74 12.42 -17.08
C LEU A 424 11.00 11.15 -17.47
N ASP A 425 11.57 10.01 -17.12
CA ASP A 425 10.94 8.71 -17.28
C ASP A 425 10.94 8.00 -15.93
N ASN A 426 9.90 7.20 -15.66
CA ASN A 426 9.97 6.23 -14.58
C ASN A 426 10.80 5.02 -15.01
N VAL A 427 11.52 4.43 -14.07
CA VAL A 427 12.37 3.27 -14.33
C VAL A 427 12.14 2.16 -13.31
N GLY A 428 12.56 0.96 -13.67
CA GLY A 428 12.76 -0.13 -12.72
C GLY A 428 14.23 -0.24 -12.33
N ASN A 429 14.51 -1.10 -11.35
CA ASN A 429 15.87 -1.47 -10.99
C ASN A 429 16.08 -2.99 -11.15
N ALA A 430 17.08 -3.37 -11.95
CA ALA A 430 17.39 -4.76 -12.27
C ALA A 430 16.20 -5.54 -12.88
N ASP A 431 16.29 -6.87 -12.86
CA ASP A 431 15.19 -7.76 -13.24
C ASP A 431 14.22 -7.91 -12.03
N PRO A 432 12.88 -7.98 -12.23
CA PRO A 432 11.90 -8.05 -11.14
C PRO A 432 12.06 -9.25 -10.18
N THR A 433 12.84 -10.27 -10.52
CA THR A 433 13.18 -11.34 -9.59
C THR A 433 14.23 -10.95 -8.54
N THR A 434 14.93 -9.83 -8.76
CA THR A 434 16.01 -9.30 -7.90
C THR A 434 15.92 -7.79 -7.63
N GLY A 435 15.00 -7.09 -8.30
CA GLY A 435 14.59 -5.72 -8.04
C GLY A 435 13.13 -5.50 -8.46
N TYR A 436 12.83 -4.50 -9.28
CA TYR A 436 11.44 -4.18 -9.65
C TYR A 436 11.36 -3.58 -11.05
N SER A 437 10.19 -3.69 -11.67
CA SER A 437 9.90 -3.12 -12.98
C SER A 437 9.40 -1.67 -12.88
N THR A 438 9.13 -1.05 -14.02
CA THR A 438 8.43 0.24 -14.12
C THR A 438 6.99 0.19 -13.60
N TYR A 439 6.40 -1.00 -13.42
CA TYR A 439 4.98 -1.15 -13.08
C TYR A 439 4.57 -0.37 -11.83
N GLY A 440 5.28 -0.60 -10.72
CA GLY A 440 5.03 0.04 -9.43
C GLY A 440 5.82 1.33 -9.21
N SER A 441 6.73 1.67 -10.12
CA SER A 441 7.55 2.89 -10.08
C SER A 441 6.72 4.08 -10.55
N ARG A 442 5.85 4.56 -9.66
CA ARG A 442 4.89 5.65 -9.89
C ARG A 442 4.81 6.50 -8.63
N GLY A 443 4.51 7.78 -8.77
CA GLY A 443 4.50 8.68 -7.63
C GLY A 443 4.79 10.13 -7.99
N ALA A 444 4.90 10.97 -6.96
CA ALA A 444 5.16 12.38 -7.12
C ALA A 444 6.67 12.68 -7.27
N TYR A 445 6.99 13.72 -8.02
CA TYR A 445 8.33 14.26 -8.11
C TYR A 445 8.33 15.79 -8.18
N THR A 446 9.53 16.37 -8.12
CA THR A 446 9.79 17.77 -8.44
C THR A 446 11.03 17.88 -9.31
N ILE A 447 10.97 18.67 -10.38
CA ILE A 447 12.10 18.96 -11.27
C ILE A 447 12.55 20.42 -11.13
N THR A 448 13.87 20.64 -11.16
CA THR A 448 14.48 21.97 -11.21
C THR A 448 15.65 22.00 -12.18
N ILE A 449 15.98 23.18 -12.69
CA ILE A 449 17.24 23.45 -13.39
C ILE A 449 17.82 24.78 -12.94
N ASN A 450 19.11 24.79 -12.58
CA ASN A 450 19.81 25.94 -12.02
C ASN A 450 21.15 26.18 -12.72
N PRO A 451 21.58 27.43 -12.94
CA PRO A 451 22.98 27.71 -13.25
C PRO A 451 23.84 27.32 -12.04
N THR A 452 25.00 26.71 -12.29
CA THR A 452 25.91 26.20 -11.26
C THR A 452 27.13 27.09 -11.08
#